data_AF-A0A971JAY8-F1
#
_entry.id   AF-A0A971JAY8-F1
#
_cell.length_a   1.000
_cell.length_b   1.000
_cell.length_c   1.000
_cell.angle_alpha   90.00
_cell.angle_beta   90.00
_cell.angle_gamma   90.00
#
_symmetry.space_group_name_H-M   'P 1'
#
loop_
_entity.id
_entity.type
_entity.pdbx_description
1 polymer ?
#
loop_
_entity_poly.entity_id
_entity_poly.type
_entity_poly.pdbx_seq_one_letter_code
_entity_poly.pdbx_strand_id
1 'polypeptide(L)' 'MNLNELYSQVIKDHNLSHHNKHPLEGANVAVPGRNPSCGDEIELFLQIEDGV' A
#
# COMPACT_ATOMS: atom_id res chain seq x y z
N MET A 1 -27.88 -5.52 3.89
CA MET A 1 -26.41 -5.52 3.68
C MET A 1 -25.77 -5.84 5.00
N ASN A 2 -25.11 -6.99 5.08
CA ASN A 2 -24.39 -7.43 6.26
C ASN A 2 -23.04 -6.69 6.31
N LEU A 3 -22.57 -6.31 7.50
CA LEU A 3 -21.30 -5.60 7.69
C LEU A 3 -20.10 -6.34 7.05
N ASN A 4 -20.13 -7.67 7.05
CA ASN A 4 -19.09 -8.50 6.42
C ASN A 4 -19.05 -8.37 4.89
N GLU A 5 -20.19 -8.17 4.25
CA GLU A 5 -20.28 -7.97 2.80
C GLU A 5 -19.65 -6.62 2.43
N LEU A 6 -19.93 -5.58 3.22
CA LEU A 6 -19.33 -4.25 3.03
C LEU A 6 -17.81 -4.30 3.19
N TYR A 7 -17.29 -4.95 4.24
CA TYR A 7 -15.84 -5.09 4.43
C TYR A 7 -15.18 -5.85 3.28
N SER A 8 -15.79 -6.95 2.84
CA SER A 8 -15.26 -7.75 1.72
C SER A 8 -15.20 -6.94 0.43
N GLN A 9 -16.20 -6.11 0.17
CA GLN A 9 -16.23 -5.25 -1.01
C GLN A 9 -15.11 -4.21 -0.97
N VAL A 10 -14.98 -3.47 0.14
CA VAL A 10 -13.94 -2.44 0.31
C VAL A 10 -12.54 -3.04 0.15
N ILE A 11 -12.26 -4.19 0.78
CA ILE A 11 -10.95 -4.86 0.67
C ILE A 11 -10.65 -5.24 -0.78
N LYS A 12 -11.63 -5.79 -1.51
CA LYS A 12 -11.46 -6.14 -2.93
C LYS A 12 -11.17 -4.91 -3.78
N ASP A 13 -11.89 -3.82 -3.56
CA ASP A 13 -11.73 -2.58 -4.32
C ASP A 13 -10.31 -2.00 -4.12
N HIS A 14 -9.80 -1.99 -2.88
CA HIS A 14 -8.42 -1.56 -2.60
C HIS A 14 -7.38 -2.53 -3.16
N ASN A 15 -7.63 -3.85 -3.09
CA ASN A 15 -6.72 -4.84 -3.64
C ASN A 15 -6.59 -4.73 -5.17
N LEU A 16 -7.68 -4.40 -5.87
CA LEU A 16 -7.68 -4.21 -7.33
C LEU A 16 -7.17 -2.84 -7.78
N SER A 17 -7.14 -1.85 -6.89
CA SER A 17 -6.63 -0.51 -7.23
C SER A 17 -5.15 -0.56 -7.60
N HIS A 18 -4.78 0.14 -8.68
CA HIS A 18 -3.40 0.28 -9.15
C HIS A 18 -2.82 1.69 -8.94
N HIS A 19 -3.60 2.62 -8.38
CA HIS A 19 -3.27 4.05 -8.34
C HIS A 19 -1.84 4.31 -7.83
N ASN A 20 -1.48 3.77 -6.67
CA ASN A 20 -0.16 3.99 -6.04
C ASN A 20 0.74 2.74 -6.08
N LYS A 21 0.50 1.81 -7.00
CA LYS A 21 1.27 0.56 -7.10
C LYS A 21 2.41 0.67 -8.10
N HIS A 22 3.25 1.66 -7.90
CA HIS A 22 4.44 1.91 -8.71
C HIS A 22 5.48 2.70 -7.90
N PRO A 23 6.75 2.75 -8.33
CA PRO A 23 7.72 3.67 -7.77
C PRO A 23 7.23 5.12 -7.88
N LEU A 24 7.40 5.90 -6.82
CA LEU A 24 7.08 7.33 -6.84
C LEU A 24 8.27 8.11 -7.40
N GLU A 25 8.10 8.78 -8.53
CA GLU A 25 9.12 9.67 -9.09
C GLU A 25 9.36 10.84 -8.14
N GLY A 26 10.64 11.17 -7.89
CA GLY A 26 11.00 12.23 -6.93
C GLY A 26 10.91 11.83 -5.46
N ALA A 27 10.64 10.57 -5.13
CA ALA A 27 10.72 10.08 -3.76
C ALA A 27 12.12 10.33 -3.17
N ASN A 28 12.16 10.92 -1.98
CA ASN A 28 13.39 11.14 -1.23
C ASN A 28 13.62 10.08 -0.15
N VAL A 29 12.63 9.21 0.06
CA VAL A 29 12.70 8.06 0.97
C VAL A 29 12.19 6.80 0.25
N ALA A 30 12.95 5.71 0.37
CA ALA A 30 12.55 4.37 -0.06
C ALA A 30 12.83 3.38 1.07
N VAL A 31 11.82 2.58 1.44
CA VAL A 31 11.92 1.62 2.55
C VAL A 31 11.35 0.27 2.14
N PRO A 32 12.18 -0.80 2.12
CA PRO A 32 11.68 -2.16 1.94
C PRO A 32 11.15 -2.72 3.26
N GLY A 33 10.06 -3.50 3.17
CA GLY A 33 9.44 -4.23 4.25
C GLY A 33 9.17 -5.68 3.85
N ARG A 34 9.35 -6.60 4.80
CA ARG A 34 9.10 -8.03 4.60
C ARG A 34 8.29 -8.61 5.75
N ASN A 35 7.29 -9.41 5.42
CA ASN A 35 6.52 -10.21 6.37
C ASN A 35 6.99 -11.68 6.30
N PRO A 36 7.95 -12.11 7.15
CA PRO A 36 8.57 -13.43 7.03
C PRO A 36 7.60 -14.60 7.29
N SER A 37 6.47 -14.36 7.98
CA SER A 37 5.50 -15.41 8.28
C SER A 37 4.68 -15.83 7.06
N CYS A 38 4.44 -14.92 6.11
CA CYS A 38 3.63 -15.17 4.91
C CYS A 38 4.43 -15.03 3.61
N GLY A 39 5.64 -14.47 3.67
CA GLY A 39 6.48 -14.19 2.51
C GLY A 39 6.10 -12.92 1.74
N ASP A 40 5.22 -12.07 2.29
CA ASP A 40 4.84 -10.82 1.63
C ASP A 40 6.02 -9.84 1.63
N GLU A 41 6.17 -9.14 0.52
CA GLU A 41 7.15 -8.07 0.35
C GLU A 41 6.42 -6.79 -0.03
N ILE A 42 6.87 -5.67 0.53
CA ILE A 42 6.37 -4.34 0.21
C ILE A 42 7.54 -3.36 0.13
N GLU A 43 7.47 -2.42 -0.79
CA GLU A 43 8.42 -1.31 -0.86
C GLU A 43 7.62 -0.01 -0.85
N LEU A 44 7.97 0.88 0.08
CA LEU A 44 7.31 2.18 0.24
C LEU A 44 8.23 3.26 -0.31
N PHE A 45 7.67 4.13 -1.14
CA PHE A 45 8.31 5.33 -1.66
C PHE A 45 7.57 6.55 -1.11
N LEU A 46 8.31 7.48 -0.50
CA LEU A 46 7.75 8.71 0.05
C LEU A 46 8.54 9.91 -0.46
N GLN A 47 7.84 11.00 -0.71
CA GLN A 47 8.41 12.34 -0.87
C GLN A 47 8.01 13.13 0.39
N ILE A 48 9.00 13.41 1.24
CA ILE A 48 8.79 14.10 2.51
C ILE A 48 9.41 15.50 2.43
N GLU A 49 8.61 16.55 2.61
CA GLU A 49 9.06 17.94 2.60
C GLU A 49 8.69 18.60 3.94
N ASP A 50 9.68 19.20 4.62
CA ASP A 50 9.51 19.81 5.95
C ASP A 50 8.87 18.89 7.01
N GLY A 51 9.03 17.58 6.87
CA GLY A 51 8.50 16.55 7.78
C GLY A 51 7.09 16.05 7.43
N VAL A 52 6.56 16.41 6.26
CA VAL A 52 5.25 15.95 5.73
C VAL A 52 5.44 15.16 4.45
#